data_AF-X0RY95-F1
#
_entry.id   AF-X0RY95-F1
#
_cell.length_a   1.000
_cell.length_b   1.000
_cell.length_c   1.000
_cell.angle_alpha   90.00
_cell.angle_beta   90.00
_cell.angle_gamma   90.00
#
_symmetry.space_group_name_H-M   'P 1'
#
loop_
_entity.id
_entity.type
_entity.pdbx_description
1 polymer ?
#
loop_
_entity_poly.entity_id
_entity_poly.type
_entity_poly.pdbx_seq_one_letter_code
_entity_poly.pdbx_strand_id
1 'polypeptide(L)'
;MSLYQLKTQFQNQLRPISNALVEQNVTANQVTVSAVLLSIGTAYIIAKPAAEQQRLWLLLPSSLFVRMALNAIDGMMAREHGQASTLGAVLNEVGDMVADTALLASLAPHILTPHINNKERQTVIANLPTNISTSQHHITGLIALSIGTELLGVTSNTMLDVRANQGPLGKSDRAFILGVLGAFMGIRPKRQ
;
A
#
# COMPACT_ATOMS: atom_id res chain seq x y z
N MET A 1 6.06 -23.13 13.36
CA MET A 1 5.16 -22.01 13.65
C MET A 1 4.19 -21.87 12.51
N SER A 2 2.87 -21.82 12.77
CA SER A 2 1.89 -21.57 11.70
C SER A 2 1.86 -20.07 11.37
N LEU A 3 1.48 -19.70 10.14
CA LEU A 3 1.30 -18.30 9.72
C LEU A 3 0.35 -17.52 10.66
N TYR A 4 -0.64 -18.23 11.22
CA TYR A 4 -1.53 -17.68 12.23
C TYR A 4 -0.80 -17.22 13.50
N GLN A 5 0.17 -18.00 13.99
CA GLN A 5 0.95 -17.64 15.18
C GLN A 5 1.79 -16.38 14.93
N LEU A 6 2.36 -16.23 13.73
CA LEU A 6 3.15 -15.06 13.37
C LEU A 6 2.29 -13.79 13.38
N LYS A 7 1.07 -13.87 12.80
CA LYS A 7 0.10 -12.78 12.81
C LYS A 7 -0.30 -12.39 14.24
N THR A 8 -0.59 -13.36 15.10
CA THR A 8 -0.96 -13.09 16.50
C THR A 8 0.21 -12.48 17.28
N GLN A 9 1.44 -12.94 17.08
CA GLN A 9 2.61 -12.37 17.74
C GLN A 9 2.86 -10.92 17.33
N PHE A 10 2.76 -10.61 16.04
CA PHE A 10 2.87 -9.25 15.54
C PHE A 10 1.78 -8.34 16.13
N GLN A 11 0.53 -8.82 16.15
CA GLN A 11 -0.58 -8.09 16.77
C GLN A 11 -0.35 -7.85 18.27
N ASN A 12 0.15 -8.84 19.00
CA ASN A 12 0.46 -8.70 20.43
C ASN A 12 1.52 -7.61 20.71
N GLN A 13 2.48 -7.41 19.80
CA GLN A 13 3.46 -6.32 19.93
C GLN A 13 2.84 -4.93 19.67
N LEU A 14 1.82 -4.87 18.82
CA LEU A 14 1.12 -3.63 18.46
C LEU A 14 -0.03 -3.29 19.41
N ARG A 15 -0.51 -4.26 20.19
CA ARG A 15 -1.65 -4.09 21.11
C ARG A 15 -1.44 -2.97 22.15
N PRO A 16 -0.24 -2.77 22.75
CA PRO A 16 0.00 -1.60 23.61
C PRO A 16 -0.20 -0.26 22.89
N ILE A 17 0.18 -0.19 21.61
CA ILE A 17 0.02 1.02 20.78
C ILE A 17 -1.47 1.24 20.50
N SER A 18 -2.21 0.18 20.16
CA SER A 18 -3.67 0.23 19.98
C SER A 18 -4.37 0.77 21.24
N ASN A 19 -4.02 0.23 22.41
CA ASN A 19 -4.59 0.66 23.69
C ASN A 19 -4.30 2.16 23.95
N ALA A 20 -3.05 2.58 23.79
CA ALA A 20 -2.65 3.97 24.01
C ALA A 20 -3.37 4.95 23.07
N LEU A 21 -3.61 4.55 21.81
CA LEU A 21 -4.36 5.36 20.85
C LEU A 21 -5.84 5.51 21.27
N VAL A 22 -6.46 4.42 21.72
CA VAL A 22 -7.86 4.44 22.20
C VAL A 22 -7.98 5.28 23.47
N GLU A 23 -7.02 5.18 24.40
CA GLU A 23 -6.96 6.04 25.61
C GLU A 23 -6.86 7.53 25.25
N GLN A 24 -6.23 7.86 24.12
CA GLN A 24 -6.18 9.22 23.57
C GLN A 24 -7.42 9.62 22.75
N ASN A 25 -8.48 8.82 22.77
CA ASN A 25 -9.71 9.00 21.97
C ASN A 25 -9.49 8.99 20.45
N VAL A 26 -8.41 8.34 19.98
CA VAL A 26 -8.21 8.10 18.55
C VAL A 26 -9.14 6.98 18.08
N THR A 27 -9.68 7.14 16.88
CA THR A 27 -10.58 6.17 16.25
C THR A 27 -9.86 5.30 15.22
N ALA A 28 -10.33 4.07 15.02
CA ALA A 28 -9.83 3.16 14.00
C ALA A 28 -9.84 3.82 12.60
N ASN A 29 -10.92 4.56 12.29
CA ASN A 29 -11.04 5.29 11.01
C ASN A 29 -9.92 6.34 10.83
N GLN A 30 -9.50 7.03 11.89
CA GLN A 30 -8.37 7.97 11.80
C GLN A 30 -7.05 7.25 11.54
N VAL A 31 -6.86 6.06 12.11
CA VAL A 31 -5.68 5.22 11.86
C VAL A 31 -5.67 4.75 10.39
N THR A 32 -6.81 4.28 9.87
CA THR A 32 -6.95 3.90 8.46
C THR A 32 -6.64 5.08 7.52
N VAL A 33 -7.23 6.27 7.78
CA VAL A 33 -6.96 7.48 6.98
C VAL A 33 -5.47 7.85 7.03
N SER A 34 -4.84 7.73 8.20
CA SER A 34 -3.41 7.99 8.35
C SER A 34 -2.56 7.03 7.52
N ALA A 35 -2.94 5.75 7.45
CA ALA A 35 -2.29 4.74 6.61
C ALA A 35 -2.42 5.07 5.11
N VAL A 36 -3.59 5.53 4.68
CA VAL A 36 -3.82 5.99 3.30
C VAL A 36 -2.99 7.22 2.97
N LEU A 37 -2.98 8.23 3.85
CA LEU A 37 -2.19 9.44 3.67
C LEU A 37 -0.69 9.15 3.60
N LEU A 38 -0.19 8.27 4.48
CA LEU A 38 1.20 7.79 4.44
C LEU A 38 1.53 7.14 3.09
N SER A 39 0.62 6.33 2.56
CA SER A 39 0.80 5.62 1.29
C SER A 39 0.83 6.58 0.11
N ILE A 40 -0.09 7.56 0.08
CA ILE A 40 -0.14 8.59 -0.97
C ILE A 40 1.10 9.49 -0.90
N GLY A 41 1.52 9.89 0.31
CA GLY A 41 2.74 10.67 0.51
C GLY A 41 3.98 9.93 0.01
N THR A 42 4.10 8.64 0.35
CA THR A 42 5.19 7.78 -0.16
C THR A 42 5.12 7.64 -1.67
N ALA A 43 3.94 7.39 -2.24
CA ALA A 43 3.75 7.31 -3.69
C ALA A 43 4.19 8.59 -4.40
N TYR A 44 3.90 9.75 -3.85
CA TYR A 44 4.37 11.04 -4.38
C TYR A 44 5.90 11.14 -4.33
N ILE A 45 6.51 10.81 -3.19
CA ILE A 45 7.98 10.86 -3.00
C ILE A 45 8.69 9.89 -3.94
N ILE A 46 8.12 8.71 -4.16
CA ILE A 46 8.66 7.77 -5.12
C ILE A 46 8.50 8.32 -6.53
N ALA A 47 7.29 8.74 -6.93
CA ALA A 47 6.98 9.13 -8.30
C ALA A 47 7.81 10.31 -8.85
N LYS A 48 8.23 11.28 -8.02
CA LYS A 48 9.07 12.40 -8.48
C LYS A 48 10.44 12.48 -7.79
N PRO A 49 10.53 12.76 -6.48
CA PRO A 49 11.83 12.92 -5.83
C PRO A 49 12.78 11.71 -5.95
N ALA A 50 12.26 10.48 -5.90
CA ALA A 50 13.09 9.29 -5.97
C ALA A 50 13.69 9.01 -7.36
N ALA A 51 13.21 9.71 -8.40
CA ALA A 51 13.82 9.69 -9.73
C ALA A 51 15.17 10.42 -9.75
N GLU A 52 15.40 11.38 -8.84
CA GLU A 52 16.67 12.12 -8.73
C GLU A 52 17.54 11.58 -7.59
N GLN A 53 16.92 11.23 -6.46
CA GLN A 53 17.61 10.73 -5.28
C GLN A 53 17.25 9.28 -4.99
N GLN A 54 18.12 8.39 -5.44
CA GLN A 54 17.93 6.95 -5.35
C GLN A 54 17.72 6.43 -3.92
N ARG A 55 18.32 7.07 -2.89
CA ARG A 55 18.12 6.70 -1.49
C ARG A 55 16.67 6.79 -1.01
N LEU A 56 15.84 7.62 -1.64
CA LEU A 56 14.43 7.80 -1.26
C LEU A 56 13.60 6.53 -1.53
N TRP A 57 14.09 5.61 -2.36
CA TRP A 57 13.47 4.31 -2.55
C TRP A 57 13.40 3.45 -1.28
N LEU A 58 14.26 3.71 -0.28
CA LEU A 58 14.20 3.06 1.04
C LEU A 58 12.97 3.47 1.86
N LEU A 59 12.30 4.58 1.49
CA LEU A 59 11.02 4.94 2.10
C LEU A 59 9.92 3.98 1.71
N LEU A 60 10.00 3.33 0.55
CA LEU A 60 8.98 2.39 0.08
C LEU A 60 8.84 1.15 1.01
N PRO A 61 9.89 0.37 1.31
CA PRO A 61 9.79 -0.74 2.26
C PRO A 61 9.42 -0.26 3.67
N SER A 62 9.95 0.88 4.10
CA SER A 62 9.66 1.43 5.44
C SER A 62 8.20 1.83 5.58
N SER A 63 7.65 2.55 4.59
CA SER A 63 6.24 2.95 4.55
C SER A 63 5.31 1.76 4.44
N LEU A 64 5.64 0.74 3.65
CA LEU A 64 4.82 -0.47 3.52
C LEU A 64 4.75 -1.24 4.84
N PHE A 65 5.86 -1.32 5.56
CA PHE A 65 5.91 -1.92 6.89
C PHE A 65 5.05 -1.15 7.90
N VAL A 66 5.22 0.18 7.97
CA VAL A 66 4.42 1.03 8.86
C VAL A 66 2.94 0.97 8.51
N ARG A 67 2.59 1.01 7.22
CA ARG A 67 1.20 0.85 6.75
C ARG A 67 0.60 -0.47 7.21
N MET A 68 1.33 -1.58 7.05
CA MET A 68 0.84 -2.89 7.51
C MET A 68 0.63 -2.93 9.03
N ALA A 69 1.44 -2.21 9.81
CA ALA A 69 1.23 -2.05 11.24
C ALA A 69 -0.02 -1.21 11.54
N LEU A 70 -0.24 -0.09 10.85
CA LEU A 70 -1.43 0.75 11.01
C LEU A 70 -2.73 -0.01 10.68
N ASN A 71 -2.74 -0.77 9.58
CA ASN A 71 -3.86 -1.64 9.19
C ASN A 71 -4.07 -2.84 10.14
N ALA A 72 -3.07 -3.19 10.95
CA ALA A 72 -3.25 -4.17 12.02
C ALA A 72 -3.85 -3.50 13.26
N ILE A 73 -3.42 -2.27 13.56
CA ILE A 73 -3.90 -1.47 14.68
C ILE A 73 -5.38 -1.11 14.49
N ASP A 74 -5.78 -0.59 13.33
CA ASP A 74 -7.19 -0.21 13.09
C ASP A 74 -8.15 -1.41 13.23
N GLY A 75 -7.76 -2.59 12.73
CA GLY A 75 -8.52 -3.83 12.85
C GLY A 75 -8.59 -4.35 14.30
N MET A 76 -7.54 -4.17 15.09
CA MET A 76 -7.56 -4.47 16.53
C MET A 76 -8.47 -3.48 17.27
N MET A 77 -8.37 -2.18 16.98
CA MET A 77 -9.24 -1.14 17.56
C MET A 77 -10.72 -1.41 17.27
N ALA A 78 -11.05 -1.77 16.03
CA ALA A 78 -12.41 -2.12 15.62
C ALA A 78 -12.95 -3.32 16.41
N ARG A 79 -12.16 -4.39 16.57
CA ARG A 79 -12.60 -5.64 17.21
C ARG A 79 -12.55 -5.62 18.74
N GLU A 80 -11.48 -5.07 19.31
CA GLU A 80 -11.14 -5.20 20.73
C GLU A 80 -11.63 -4.01 21.56
N HIS A 81 -11.86 -2.85 20.92
CA HIS A 81 -12.32 -1.62 21.59
C HIS A 81 -13.71 -1.15 21.13
N GLY A 82 -14.49 -2.03 20.49
CA GLY A 82 -15.87 -1.74 20.11
C GLY A 82 -16.04 -0.66 19.04
N GLN A 83 -15.00 -0.36 18.26
CA GLN A 83 -15.04 0.65 17.19
C GLN A 83 -15.44 0.07 15.82
N ALA A 84 -15.92 -1.18 15.78
CA ALA A 84 -16.39 -1.81 14.55
C ALA A 84 -17.61 -1.07 13.99
N SER A 85 -17.53 -0.68 12.71
CA SER A 85 -18.64 -0.05 12.00
C SER A 85 -18.64 -0.48 10.53
N THR A 86 -19.82 -0.45 9.91
CA THR A 86 -19.96 -0.74 8.47
C THR A 86 -19.19 0.27 7.62
N LEU A 87 -19.26 1.55 7.99
CA LEU A 87 -18.51 2.62 7.32
C LEU A 87 -17.00 2.44 7.48
N GLY A 88 -16.53 2.05 8.68
CA GLY A 88 -15.11 1.76 8.92
C GLY A 88 -14.60 0.57 8.10
N ALA A 89 -15.41 -0.48 7.96
CA ALA A 89 -15.06 -1.61 7.10
C ALA A 89 -14.93 -1.20 5.63
N VAL A 90 -15.86 -0.40 5.11
CA VAL A 90 -15.78 0.15 3.74
C VAL A 90 -14.57 1.05 3.58
N LEU A 91 -14.33 1.94 4.55
CA LEU A 91 -13.19 2.85 4.54
C LEU A 91 -11.86 2.09 4.51
N ASN A 92 -11.74 1.00 5.26
CA ASN A 92 -10.54 0.17 5.28
C ASN A 92 -10.29 -0.51 3.94
N GLU A 93 -11.31 -1.14 3.34
CA GLU A 93 -11.14 -1.82 2.05
C GLU A 93 -10.88 -0.82 0.91
N VAL A 94 -11.62 0.29 0.86
CA VAL A 94 -11.40 1.35 -0.15
C VAL A 94 -10.04 2.03 0.06
N GLY A 95 -9.67 2.31 1.31
CA GLY A 95 -8.40 2.90 1.66
C GLY A 95 -7.22 2.04 1.21
N ASP A 96 -7.28 0.73 1.46
CA ASP A 96 -6.28 -0.23 1.01
C ASP A 96 -6.16 -0.25 -0.52
N MET A 97 -7.29 -0.26 -1.25
CA MET A 97 -7.28 -0.22 -2.71
C MET A 97 -6.66 1.07 -3.25
N VAL A 98 -7.00 2.22 -2.66
CA VAL A 98 -6.43 3.53 -3.04
C VAL A 98 -4.93 3.57 -2.74
N ALA A 99 -4.52 3.11 -1.57
CA ALA A 99 -3.12 3.07 -1.15
C ALA A 99 -2.27 2.16 -2.06
N ASP A 100 -2.75 0.94 -2.34
CA ASP A 100 -2.08 0.00 -3.25
C ASP A 100 -1.98 0.58 -4.66
N THR A 101 -3.06 1.16 -5.18
CA THR A 101 -3.08 1.78 -6.51
C THR A 101 -2.09 2.94 -6.60
N ALA A 102 -2.04 3.81 -5.59
CA ALA A 102 -1.11 4.93 -5.55
C ALA A 102 0.35 4.46 -5.54
N LEU A 103 0.68 3.47 -4.70
CA LEU A 103 2.03 2.92 -4.61
C LEU A 103 2.45 2.21 -5.90
N LEU A 104 1.56 1.45 -6.53
CA LEU A 104 1.82 0.83 -7.83
C LEU A 104 2.00 1.86 -8.94
N ALA A 105 1.14 2.88 -9.00
CA ALA A 105 1.25 3.97 -9.97
C ALA A 105 2.54 4.77 -9.81
N SER A 106 3.08 4.88 -8.60
CA SER A 106 4.35 5.59 -8.36
C SER A 106 5.57 4.99 -9.08
N LEU A 107 5.49 3.72 -9.49
CA LEU A 107 6.55 3.04 -10.24
C LEU A 107 6.56 3.41 -11.74
N ALA A 108 5.41 3.82 -12.29
CA ALA A 108 5.25 4.18 -13.70
C ALA A 108 6.35 5.09 -14.27
N PRO A 109 6.66 6.26 -13.68
CA PRO A 109 7.65 7.18 -14.24
C PRO A 109 9.08 6.60 -14.31
N HIS A 110 9.38 5.56 -13.54
CA HIS A 110 10.70 4.92 -13.49
C HIS A 110 10.87 3.83 -14.56
N ILE A 111 9.77 3.30 -15.09
CA ILE A 111 9.80 2.30 -16.17
C ILE A 111 9.98 2.99 -17.53
N LEU A 112 9.50 4.23 -17.68
CA LEU A 112 9.71 5.05 -18.88
C LEU A 112 11.17 5.53 -19.06
N THR A 113 12.01 5.44 -18.03
CA THR A 113 13.27 6.18 -17.96
C THR A 113 14.53 5.32 -17.95
N PRO A 114 14.91 4.73 -19.10
CA PRO A 114 16.33 4.57 -19.40
C PRO A 114 16.91 5.79 -20.14
N HIS A 115 16.11 6.58 -20.88
CA HIS A 115 16.65 7.56 -21.86
C HIS A 115 15.90 8.90 -22.05
N ILE A 116 14.88 9.22 -21.24
CA ILE A 116 14.00 10.39 -21.47
C ILE A 116 14.50 11.65 -20.73
N ASN A 117 14.45 12.80 -21.41
CA ASN A 117 14.94 14.11 -20.95
C ASN A 117 14.08 14.66 -19.78
N ASN A 118 14.64 15.51 -18.90
CA ASN A 118 13.95 15.96 -17.67
C ASN A 118 12.59 16.66 -17.91
N LYS A 119 12.44 17.38 -19.04
CA LYS A 119 11.18 18.06 -19.41
C LYS A 119 10.07 17.08 -19.82
N GLU A 120 10.42 16.05 -20.58
CA GLU A 120 9.49 14.98 -20.98
C GLU A 120 9.10 14.10 -19.78
N ARG A 121 10.03 13.92 -18.82
CA ARG A 121 9.73 13.25 -17.56
C ARG A 121 8.65 13.97 -16.76
N GLN A 122 8.72 15.30 -16.72
CA GLN A 122 7.78 16.12 -15.97
C GLN A 122 6.39 16.16 -16.64
N THR A 123 6.32 16.16 -17.98
CA THR A 123 5.04 16.04 -18.71
C THR A 123 4.42 14.66 -18.57
N VAL A 124 5.24 13.59 -18.52
CA VAL A 124 4.75 12.22 -18.28
C VAL A 124 4.19 12.07 -16.85
N ILE A 125 4.89 12.63 -15.86
CA ILE A 125 4.44 12.64 -14.45
C ILE A 125 3.18 13.53 -14.28
N ALA A 126 3.07 14.65 -14.99
CA ALA A 126 1.88 15.50 -14.93
C ALA A 126 0.65 14.82 -15.56
N ASN A 127 0.87 14.02 -16.61
CA ASN A 127 -0.15 13.24 -17.31
C ASN A 127 -0.17 11.77 -16.88
N LEU A 128 0.27 11.46 -15.65
CA LEU A 128 0.38 10.08 -15.17
C LEU A 128 -0.92 9.26 -15.33
N PRO A 129 -2.12 9.80 -15.01
CA PRO A 129 -3.37 9.05 -15.17
C PRO A 129 -3.63 8.63 -16.63
N THR A 130 -3.33 9.50 -17.60
CA THR A 130 -3.59 9.27 -19.02
C THR A 130 -2.50 8.42 -19.68
N ASN A 131 -1.23 8.62 -19.29
CA ASN A 131 -0.08 7.85 -19.81
C ASN A 131 -0.04 6.40 -19.33
N ILE A 132 -0.44 6.13 -18.08
CA ILE A 132 -0.59 4.76 -17.59
C ILE A 132 -1.56 4.00 -18.51
N SER A 133 -2.69 4.62 -18.86
CA SER A 133 -3.74 4.00 -19.67
C SER A 133 -3.37 3.74 -21.13
N THR A 134 -2.41 4.48 -21.72
CA THR A 134 -2.12 4.42 -23.16
C THR A 134 -0.79 3.75 -23.52
N SER A 135 0.25 3.83 -22.67
CA SER A 135 1.58 3.29 -23.01
C SER A 135 2.11 2.22 -22.05
N GLN A 136 1.51 2.05 -20.87
CA GLN A 136 2.00 1.11 -19.85
C GLN A 136 0.98 0.04 -19.49
N HIS A 137 0.60 -0.76 -20.49
CA HIS A 137 -0.37 -1.86 -20.32
C HIS A 137 0.03 -2.84 -19.20
N HIS A 138 1.32 -3.04 -18.93
CA HIS A 138 1.76 -3.90 -17.84
C HIS A 138 1.43 -3.35 -16.45
N ILE A 139 1.62 -2.05 -16.21
CA ILE A 139 1.30 -1.42 -14.92
C ILE A 139 -0.21 -1.31 -14.76
N THR A 140 -0.91 -0.91 -15.82
CA THR A 140 -2.37 -0.86 -15.85
C THR A 140 -2.97 -2.24 -15.60
N GLY A 141 -2.41 -3.28 -16.21
CA GLY A 141 -2.80 -4.67 -15.97
C GLY A 141 -2.54 -5.10 -14.53
N LEU A 142 -1.40 -4.74 -13.95
CA LEU A 142 -1.07 -5.07 -12.56
C LEU A 142 -1.97 -4.35 -11.56
N ILE A 143 -2.27 -3.08 -11.78
CA ILE A 143 -3.25 -2.31 -10.99
C ILE A 143 -4.65 -2.93 -11.12
N ALA A 144 -5.09 -3.24 -12.35
CA ALA A 144 -6.40 -3.84 -12.60
C ALA A 144 -6.53 -5.22 -11.93
N LEU A 145 -5.49 -6.05 -12.02
CA LEU A 145 -5.43 -7.34 -11.32
C LEU A 145 -5.43 -7.15 -9.79
N SER A 146 -4.65 -6.20 -9.28
CA SER A 146 -4.62 -5.88 -7.84
C SER A 146 -6.01 -5.50 -7.32
N ILE A 147 -6.68 -4.55 -7.98
CA ILE A 147 -8.05 -4.13 -7.63
C ILE A 147 -9.02 -5.31 -7.78
N GLY A 148 -8.90 -6.10 -8.85
CA GLY A 148 -9.74 -7.27 -9.08
C GLY A 148 -9.65 -8.31 -7.96
N THR A 149 -8.43 -8.60 -7.47
CA THR A 149 -8.26 -9.55 -6.35
C THR A 149 -8.93 -9.07 -5.05
N GLU A 150 -8.95 -7.76 -4.81
CA GLU A 150 -9.62 -7.18 -3.65
C GLU A 150 -11.15 -7.22 -3.77
N LEU A 151 -11.67 -6.86 -4.95
CA LEU A 151 -13.11 -6.92 -5.20
C LEU A 151 -13.64 -8.35 -5.13
N LEU A 152 -12.88 -9.34 -5.60
CA LEU A 152 -13.23 -10.76 -5.45
C LEU A 152 -13.26 -11.18 -3.98
N GLY A 153 -12.28 -10.76 -3.19
CA GLY A 153 -12.22 -11.02 -1.76
C GLY A 153 -13.42 -10.43 -0.99
N VAL A 154 -13.79 -9.19 -1.31
CA VAL A 154 -14.97 -8.51 -0.73
C VAL A 154 -16.28 -9.17 -1.17
N THR A 155 -16.43 -9.45 -2.47
CA THR A 155 -17.65 -10.07 -3.03
C THR A 155 -17.85 -11.49 -2.52
N SER A 156 -16.77 -12.26 -2.38
CA SER A 156 -16.82 -13.59 -1.77
C SER A 156 -17.27 -13.51 -0.31
N ASN A 157 -16.79 -12.53 0.45
CA ASN A 157 -17.20 -12.35 1.83
C ASN A 157 -18.69 -11.98 1.95
N THR A 158 -19.23 -11.19 1.01
CA THR A 158 -20.65 -10.81 1.04
C THR A 158 -21.58 -11.91 0.53
N MET A 159 -21.15 -12.74 -0.42
CA MET A 159 -21.99 -13.79 -1.01
C MET A 159 -21.86 -15.16 -0.33
N LEU A 160 -20.67 -15.51 0.15
CA LEU A 160 -20.37 -16.86 0.64
C LEU A 160 -19.99 -16.88 2.12
N ASP A 161 -19.93 -15.72 2.79
CA ASP A 161 -19.42 -15.54 4.17
C ASP A 161 -18.01 -16.12 4.38
N VAL A 162 -17.28 -16.31 3.27
CA VAL A 162 -15.91 -16.81 3.23
C VAL A 162 -15.07 -15.80 2.48
N ARG A 163 -13.96 -15.38 3.09
CA ARG A 163 -13.00 -14.46 2.48
C ARG A 163 -12.06 -15.23 1.55
N ALA A 164 -12.32 -15.23 0.25
CA ALA A 164 -11.53 -15.93 -0.76
C ALA A 164 -10.22 -15.20 -1.14
N ASN A 165 -9.35 -14.96 -0.15
CA ASN A 165 -8.08 -14.23 -0.33
C ASN A 165 -6.87 -15.16 -0.53
N GLN A 166 -7.10 -16.40 -0.96
CA GLN A 166 -6.09 -17.48 -0.97
C GLN A 166 -5.31 -17.61 -2.29
N GLY A 167 -5.48 -16.66 -3.22
CA GLY A 167 -4.76 -16.64 -4.49
C GLY A 167 -3.33 -16.06 -4.36
N PRO A 168 -2.43 -16.37 -5.30
CA PRO A 168 -1.11 -15.73 -5.38
C PRO A 168 -1.23 -14.23 -5.65
N LEU A 169 -0.31 -13.42 -5.08
CA LEU A 169 -0.33 -11.94 -5.14
C LEU A 169 -1.43 -11.27 -4.29
N GLY A 170 -1.67 -11.79 -3.09
CA GLY A 170 -2.52 -11.12 -2.09
C GLY A 170 -1.91 -9.80 -1.57
N LYS A 171 -2.64 -9.04 -0.74
CA LYS A 171 -2.19 -7.74 -0.17
C LYS A 171 -0.75 -7.79 0.38
N SER A 172 -0.46 -8.79 1.21
CA SER A 172 0.85 -8.95 1.85
C SER A 172 1.95 -9.31 0.87
N ASP A 173 1.66 -10.12 -0.15
CA ASP A 173 2.63 -10.50 -1.18
C ASP A 173 3.01 -9.30 -2.04
N ARG A 174 2.01 -8.47 -2.41
CA ARG A 174 2.25 -7.23 -3.16
C ARG A 174 3.09 -6.25 -2.37
N ALA A 175 2.77 -6.06 -1.08
CA ALA A 175 3.57 -5.23 -0.18
C ALA A 175 5.01 -5.75 -0.05
N PHE A 176 5.20 -7.07 0.06
CA PHE A 176 6.52 -7.67 0.13
C PHE A 176 7.33 -7.43 -1.16
N ILE A 177 6.75 -7.72 -2.34
CA ILE A 177 7.40 -7.52 -3.64
C ILE A 177 7.79 -6.05 -3.83
N LEU A 178 6.89 -5.12 -3.55
CA LEU A 178 7.17 -3.68 -3.63
C LEU A 178 8.26 -3.25 -2.63
N GLY A 179 8.24 -3.80 -1.43
CA GLY A 179 9.28 -3.54 -0.42
C GLY A 179 10.66 -4.00 -0.89
N VAL A 180 10.76 -5.21 -1.44
CA VAL A 180 12.03 -5.74 -2.00
C VAL A 180 12.50 -4.90 -3.18
N LEU A 181 11.60 -4.51 -4.08
CA LEU A 181 11.93 -3.63 -5.20
C LEU A 181 12.46 -2.28 -4.70
N GLY A 182 11.82 -1.68 -3.71
CA GLY A 182 12.26 -0.42 -3.12
C GLY A 182 13.63 -0.51 -2.44
N ALA A 183 13.86 -1.56 -1.65
CA ALA A 183 15.16 -1.81 -1.04
C ALA A 183 16.26 -1.97 -2.11
N PHE A 184 15.99 -2.78 -3.13
CA PHE A 184 16.94 -3.01 -4.21
C PHE A 184 17.26 -1.75 -5.01
N MET A 185 16.25 -0.94 -5.34
CA MET A 185 16.46 0.33 -6.03
C MET A 185 17.21 1.34 -5.15
N GLY A 186 16.96 1.35 -3.83
CA GLY A 186 17.60 2.27 -2.90
C GLY A 186 19.07 1.97 -2.60
N ILE A 187 19.48 0.70 -2.66
CA ILE A 187 20.86 0.27 -2.36
C ILE A 187 21.75 0.31 -3.61
N ARG A 188 21.18 0.27 -4.81
CA ARG A 188 21.94 0.33 -6.06
C ARG A 188 22.82 1.59 -6.11
N PRO A 189 24.13 1.47 -6.38
CA PRO A 189 25.03 2.61 -6.50
C PRO A 189 24.61 3.48 -7.69
N LYS A 190 24.76 4.80 -7.55
CA LYS A 190 24.55 5.78 -8.63
C LYS A 190 25.38 5.33 -9.83
N ARG A 191 24.75 5.01 -10.96
CA ARG A 191 25.47 4.83 -12.22
C ARG A 191 26.08 6.20 -12.56
N GLN A 192 27.41 6.29 -12.47
CA GLN A 192 28.18 7.43 -12.95
C GLN A 192 28.12 7.49 -14.47
#